data_AF-A0A2I0ENB0-F1
#
_entry.id   AF-A0A2I0ENB0-F1
#
_cell.length_a   1.000
_cell.length_b   1.000
_cell.length_c   1.000
_cell.angle_alpha   90.00
_cell.angle_beta   90.00
_cell.angle_gamma   90.00
#
_symmetry.space_group_name_H-M   'P 1'
#
loop_
_entity.id
_entity.type
_entity.pdbx_description
1 polymer ?
#
loop_
_entity_poly.entity_id
_entity_poly.type
_entity_poly.pdbx_seq_one_letter_code
_entity_poly.pdbx_strand_id
1 'polypeptide(L)' 'MKKLSKKQSQWAWFIGLYLAGFLVVFTIAQLIKLAMGV' A
#
# COMPACT_ATOMS: atom_id res chain seq x y z
N MET A 1 -9.15 -21.61 -11.60
CA MET A 1 -9.20 -20.34 -10.85
C MET A 1 -10.24 -20.46 -9.73
N LYS A 2 -9.83 -20.65 -8.47
CA LYS A 2 -10.78 -20.68 -7.35
C LYS A 2 -11.37 -19.28 -7.20
N LYS A 3 -12.67 -19.11 -7.45
CA LYS A 3 -13.38 -17.84 -7.22
C LYS A 3 -13.25 -17.49 -5.73
N LEU A 4 -12.48 -16.45 -5.43
CA LEU A 4 -12.44 -15.87 -4.09
C LEU A 4 -13.86 -15.46 -3.70
N SER A 5 -14.25 -15.75 -2.47
CA SER A 5 -15.54 -15.30 -1.94
C SER A 5 -15.59 -13.76 -1.99
N LYS A 6 -16.77 -13.17 -2.20
CA LYS A 6 -16.93 -11.69 -2.26
C LYS A 6 -16.26 -10.99 -1.07
N LYS A 7 -16.36 -11.58 0.13
CA LYS A 7 -15.72 -11.07 1.35
C LYS A 7 -14.19 -11.10 1.26
N GLN A 8 -13.61 -12.17 0.72
CA GLN A 8 -12.16 -12.28 0.55
C GLN A 8 -11.65 -11.29 -0.51
N SER A 9 -12.41 -11.09 -1.59
CA SER A 9 -12.06 -10.11 -2.62
C SER A 9 -12.12 -8.68 -2.09
N GLN A 10 -13.10 -8.35 -1.25
CA GLN A 10 -13.21 -7.04 -0.61
C GLN A 10 -12.06 -6.81 0.38
N TRP A 11 -11.69 -7.83 1.15
CA TRP A 11 -10.54 -7.77 2.05
C TRP A 11 -9.22 -7.59 1.31
N ALA A 12 -9.02 -8.32 0.20
CA ALA A 12 -7.85 -8.14 -0.66
C ALA A 12 -7.76 -6.73 -1.23
N TRP A 13 -8.90 -6.15 -1.64
CA TRP A 13 -8.98 -4.74 -2.06
C TRP A 13 -8.64 -3.77 -0.95
N PHE A 14 -9.17 -3.99 0.26
CA PHE A 14 -8.87 -3.15 1.42
C PHE A 14 -7.39 -3.19 1.78
N ILE A 15 -6.81 -4.39 1.86
CA ILE A 15 -5.38 -4.58 2.12
C ILE A 15 -4.53 -3.94 1.02
N GLY A 16 -4.93 -4.10 -0.25
CA GLY A 16 -4.25 -3.48 -1.39
C GLY A 16 -4.25 -1.95 -1.32
N LEU A 17 -5.39 -1.35 -1.01
CA LEU A 17 -5.51 0.11 -0.84
C LEU A 17 -4.69 0.61 0.35
N TYR A 18 -4.71 -0.12 1.47
CA TYR A 18 -3.94 0.23 2.66
C TYR A 18 -2.43 0.18 2.39
N LEU A 19 -1.94 -0.90 1.76
CA LEU A 19 -0.54 -1.05 1.37
C LEU A 19 -0.11 0.02 0.36
N ALA A 20 -0.96 0.32 -0.63
CA ALA A 20 -0.68 1.37 -1.61
C ALA A 20 -0.53 2.73 -0.94
N GLY A 21 -1.46 3.10 -0.04
CA GLY A 21 -1.38 4.35 0.72
C GLY A 21 -0.13 4.43 1.60
N PHE A 22 0.19 3.34 2.31
CA PHE A 22 1.40 3.25 3.12
C PHE A 22 2.67 3.42 2.29
N LEU A 23 2.78 2.72 1.15
CA LEU A 23 3.94 2.80 0.27
C LEU A 23 4.13 4.20 -0.31
N VAL A 24 3.04 4.92 -0.64
CA VAL A 24 3.12 6.30 -1.11
C VAL A 24 3.72 7.21 -0.03
N VAL A 25 3.16 7.18 1.18
CA VAL A 25 3.66 8.02 2.29
C VAL A 25 5.10 7.65 2.64
N PHE A 26 5.41 6.35 2.68
CA PHE A 26 6.76 5.86 2.95
C PHE A 26 7.75 6.33 1.87
N THR A 27 7.39 6.24 0.59
CA THR A 27 8.26 6.68 -0.52
C THR A 27 8.50 8.19 -0.44
N ILE A 28 7.47 8.99 -0.18
CA ILE A 28 7.63 10.44 0.00
C ILE A 28 8.54 10.74 1.19
N ALA A 29 8.37 10.05 2.32
CA ALA A 29 9.23 10.22 3.48
C ALA A 29 10.70 9.89 3.18
N GLN A 30 10.96 8.83 2.40
CA GLN A 30 12.32 8.47 1.95
C GLN A 30 12.90 9.52 1.00
N LEU A 31 12.09 10.07 0.08
CA LEU A 31 12.54 11.15 -0.81
C LEU A 31 12.90 12.41 -0.02
N ILE A 32 12.09 12.77 0.98
CA ILE A 32 12.39 13.90 1.87
C ILE A 32 13.66 13.63 2.67
N LYS A 33 13.81 12.43 3.23
CA LYS A 33 15.01 12.02 3.96
C LYS A 33 16.27 12.17 3.08
N LEU A 34 16.20 11.67 1.84
CA LEU A 34 17.28 11.75 0.87
C LEU A 34 17.60 13.20 0.48
N ALA A 35 16.57 14.04 0.32
CA ALA A 35 16.74 15.48 0.05
C ALA A 35 17.38 16.25 1.22
N MET A 36 17.14 15.82 2.47
CA MET A 36 17.79 16.37 3.65
C MET A 36 19.23 15.87 3.85
N GLY A 37 19.71 14.93 3.03
CA GLY A 37 21.05 14.37 3.13
C GLY A 37 21.28 13.48 4.36
N VAL A 38 20.20 12.91 4.92
CA VAL A 38 20.20 12.00 6.09
C VAL A 38 20.03 10.55 5.66
#